data_AF-A0A357BWF7-F1
#
_entry.id   AF-A0A357BWF7-F1
#
_cell.length_a   1.000
_cell.length_b   1.000
_cell.length_c   1.000
_cell.angle_alpha   90.00
_cell.angle_beta   90.00
_cell.angle_gamma   90.00
#
_symmetry.space_group_name_H-M   'P 1'
#
loop_
_entity.id
_entity.type
_entity.pdbx_description
1 polymer ?
#
loop_
_entity_poly.entity_id
_entity_poly.type
_entity_poly.pdbx_seq_one_letter_code
_entity_poly.pdbx_strand_id
1 'polypeptide(L)'
;MRIIKTFEAMVVLSNNSCKIAHMENFADKQFKEYWHKTEVIREYKQILYTFGDMRLPYVFVSEHHSYNDRAIIRRGVLYIQKPSILLPGHYRGPEFKEGFEHFNALPKDAAFIIRSIGLPYSEINNRQTATDEVEYGRLQTVIDKLNNGLTQHDDTDTGLIKGAVHGTDISLMRYSLGLMVKSAPENIKQFFEHMRRQRDEPIRPDEKITNEDIKRLFG
;
A
#
# COMPACT_ATOMS: atom_id res chain seq x y z
N MET A 1 -3.03 14.05 0.36
CA MET A 1 -3.83 13.86 -0.88
C MET A 1 -3.08 14.17 -2.18
N ARG A 2 -2.13 15.12 -2.23
CA ARG A 2 -1.29 15.36 -3.42
C ARG A 2 -0.38 14.18 -3.77
N ILE A 3 0.29 13.55 -2.80
CA ILE A 3 1.31 12.52 -3.06
C ILE A 3 0.73 11.25 -3.72
N ILE A 4 -0.47 10.78 -3.33
CA ILE A 4 -1.14 9.65 -4.01
C ILE A 4 -1.52 10.02 -5.44
N LYS A 5 -2.10 11.20 -5.65
CA LYS A 5 -2.40 11.68 -7.01
C LYS A 5 -1.13 11.88 -7.83
N THR A 6 -0.01 12.26 -7.20
CA THR A 6 1.31 12.37 -7.84
C THR A 6 1.91 11.00 -8.14
N PHE A 7 1.70 9.98 -7.31
CA PHE A 7 2.14 8.61 -7.58
C PHE A 7 1.28 7.95 -8.66
N GLU A 8 -0.05 8.08 -8.60
CA GLU A 8 -0.95 7.69 -9.68
C GLU A 8 -0.60 8.44 -10.98
N ALA A 9 -0.33 9.75 -10.89
CA ALA A 9 0.12 10.54 -12.03
C ALA A 9 1.54 10.17 -12.49
N MET A 10 2.46 9.74 -11.63
CA MET A 10 3.83 9.34 -12.02
C MET A 10 3.84 7.97 -12.68
N VAL A 11 3.07 7.01 -12.16
CA VAL A 11 2.77 5.74 -12.84
C VAL A 11 2.10 6.02 -14.18
N VAL A 12 1.23 7.04 -14.25
CA VAL A 12 0.59 7.47 -15.50
C VAL A 12 1.51 8.28 -16.43
N LEU A 13 2.47 9.06 -15.93
CA LEU A 13 3.34 9.97 -16.71
C LEU A 13 4.61 9.28 -17.22
N SER A 14 5.12 8.25 -16.52
CA SER A 14 6.08 7.29 -17.10
C SER A 14 5.58 6.76 -18.46
N ASN A 15 4.25 6.72 -18.65
CA ASN A 15 3.60 6.25 -19.88
C ASN A 15 3.70 7.18 -21.10
N ASN A 16 4.09 8.46 -20.97
CA ASN A 16 4.09 9.37 -22.13
C ASN A 16 5.48 9.64 -22.70
N SER A 17 6.54 9.54 -21.90
CA SER A 17 7.92 9.76 -22.35
C SER A 17 8.59 8.50 -22.90
N CYS A 18 8.07 7.30 -22.54
CA CYS A 18 8.53 6.02 -23.07
C CYS A 18 7.70 5.58 -24.30
N LYS A 19 7.50 6.48 -25.27
CA LYS A 19 6.94 6.13 -26.59
C LYS A 19 8.00 5.87 -27.66
N ILE A 20 9.28 5.96 -27.29
CA ILE A 20 10.39 5.73 -28.21
C ILE A 20 11.14 4.50 -27.70
N ALA A 21 10.82 3.36 -28.32
CA ALA A 21 11.51 2.08 -28.27
C ALA A 21 11.56 1.36 -26.90
N HIS A 22 10.49 0.64 -26.55
CA HIS A 22 10.62 -0.69 -25.96
C HIS A 22 9.34 -1.50 -26.21
N MET A 23 9.51 -2.72 -26.70
CA MET A 23 8.46 -3.73 -26.82
C MET A 23 7.90 -3.98 -25.42
N GLU A 24 6.66 -3.53 -25.14
CA GLU A 24 6.00 -3.74 -23.84
C GLU A 24 5.98 -5.25 -23.54
N ASN A 25 6.62 -5.64 -22.44
CA ASN A 25 6.66 -7.04 -22.05
C ASN A 25 5.26 -7.45 -21.53
N PHE A 26 4.85 -8.70 -21.74
CA PHE A 26 3.57 -9.23 -21.26
C PHE A 26 3.36 -9.01 -19.76
N ALA A 27 4.44 -9.14 -18.97
CA ALA A 27 4.44 -8.84 -17.54
C ALA A 27 4.07 -7.38 -17.22
N ASP A 28 4.52 -6.42 -18.04
CA ASP A 28 4.22 -5.00 -17.85
C ASP A 28 2.73 -4.72 -18.07
N LYS A 29 2.14 -5.36 -19.08
CA LYS A 29 0.71 -5.21 -19.37
C LYS A 29 -0.16 -5.78 -18.26
N GLN A 30 0.15 -6.98 -17.77
CA GLN A 30 -0.58 -7.61 -16.67
C GLN A 30 -0.48 -6.80 -15.39
N PHE A 31 0.72 -6.31 -15.05
CA PHE A 31 0.93 -5.44 -13.90
C PHE A 31 0.05 -4.19 -13.98
N LYS A 32 0.08 -3.48 -15.12
CA LYS A 32 -0.73 -2.27 -15.34
C LYS A 32 -2.22 -2.56 -15.21
N GLU A 33 -2.69 -3.65 -15.80
CA GLU A 33 -4.09 -4.05 -15.71
C GLU A 33 -4.52 -4.29 -14.27
N TYR A 34 -3.77 -5.07 -13.49
CA TYR A 34 -4.09 -5.38 -12.10
C TYR A 34 -4.00 -4.14 -11.22
N TRP A 35 -2.99 -3.30 -11.44
CA TRP A 35 -2.84 -2.02 -10.75
C TRP A 35 -4.07 -1.13 -10.95
N HIS A 36 -4.53 -0.97 -12.20
CA HIS A 36 -5.69 -0.13 -12.52
C HIS A 36 -7.03 -0.72 -12.07
N LYS A 37 -7.18 -2.05 -12.09
CA LYS A 37 -8.38 -2.74 -11.59
C LYS A 37 -8.50 -2.74 -10.07
N THR A 38 -7.44 -2.37 -9.36
CA THR A 38 -7.45 -2.27 -7.90
C THR A 38 -8.28 -1.07 -7.45
N GLU A 39 -9.18 -1.29 -6.50
CA GLU A 39 -10.01 -0.26 -5.89
C GLU A 39 -10.03 -0.48 -4.37
N VAL A 40 -9.67 0.54 -3.60
CA VAL A 40 -9.69 0.48 -2.14
C VAL A 40 -11.05 0.99 -1.68
N ILE A 41 -11.94 0.08 -1.26
CA ILE A 41 -13.31 0.38 -0.85
C ILE A 41 -13.32 0.91 0.59
N ARG A 42 -12.52 0.30 1.46
CA ARG A 42 -12.36 0.69 2.87
C ARG A 42 -10.88 0.65 3.24
N GLU A 43 -10.43 1.74 3.85
CA GLU A 43 -9.06 1.87 4.34
C GLU A 43 -8.95 1.47 5.80
N TYR A 44 -7.76 0.98 6.18
CA TYR A 44 -7.37 0.84 7.57
C TYR A 44 -7.37 2.24 8.21
N LYS A 45 -8.14 2.44 9.28
CA LYS A 45 -8.38 3.78 9.82
C LYS A 45 -7.19 4.32 10.62
N GLN A 46 -6.36 3.46 11.19
CA GLN A 46 -5.25 3.92 12.02
C GLN A 46 -4.06 4.34 11.16
N ILE A 47 -3.30 5.29 11.69
CA ILE A 47 -2.06 5.75 11.08
C ILE A 47 -1.03 4.65 11.24
N LEU A 48 -0.29 4.33 10.18
CA LEU A 48 0.73 3.30 10.23
C LEU A 48 1.77 3.68 11.30
N TYR A 49 1.91 2.88 12.36
CA TYR A 49 2.84 3.14 13.46
C TYR A 49 4.29 3.32 12.98
N THR A 50 4.92 4.38 13.46
CA THR A 50 6.32 4.72 13.17
C THR A 50 7.33 3.82 13.88
N PHE A 51 6.93 3.14 14.96
CA PHE A 51 7.86 2.50 15.91
C PHE A 51 7.63 1.01 16.16
N GLY A 52 6.67 0.39 15.46
CA GLY A 52 6.30 -1.01 15.69
C GLY A 52 5.97 -1.73 14.40
N ASP A 53 6.06 -3.06 14.46
CA ASP A 53 5.53 -3.91 13.40
C ASP A 53 4.01 -3.75 13.35
N MET A 54 3.47 -3.77 12.14
CA MET A 54 2.05 -3.60 11.90
C MET A 54 1.44 -4.82 11.26
N ARG A 55 0.21 -5.07 11.66
CA ARG A 55 -0.67 -6.06 11.07
C ARG A 55 -1.82 -5.30 10.43
N LEU A 56 -1.98 -5.44 9.12
CA LEU A 56 -3.12 -4.90 8.39
C LEU A 56 -4.00 -6.05 7.93
N PRO A 57 -5.02 -6.41 8.71
CA PRO A 57 -6.08 -7.31 8.25
C PRO A 57 -6.71 -6.76 6.97
N TYR A 58 -6.98 -7.65 6.03
CA TYR A 58 -7.65 -7.28 4.79
C TYR A 58 -8.68 -8.33 4.37
N VAL A 59 -9.66 -7.85 3.63
CA VAL A 59 -10.58 -8.63 2.81
C VAL A 59 -10.39 -8.17 1.37
N PHE A 60 -9.94 -9.09 0.52
CA PHE A 60 -9.82 -8.88 -0.92
C PHE A 60 -11.00 -9.54 -1.62
N VAL A 61 -11.61 -8.85 -2.58
CA VAL A 61 -12.74 -9.35 -3.34
C VAL A 61 -12.48 -9.17 -4.83
N SER A 62 -12.74 -10.22 -5.61
CA SER A 62 -12.69 -10.17 -7.07
C SER A 62 -13.86 -10.92 -7.69
N GLU A 63 -14.22 -10.57 -8.92
CA GLU A 63 -15.15 -11.39 -9.71
C GLU A 63 -14.51 -12.74 -10.05
N HIS A 64 -15.31 -13.80 -10.05
CA HIS A 64 -14.84 -15.11 -10.48
C HIS A 64 -14.52 -15.11 -11.98
N HIS A 65 -13.39 -15.70 -12.38
CA HIS A 65 -12.89 -15.60 -13.77
C HIS A 65 -13.87 -16.12 -14.85
N SER A 66 -14.70 -17.10 -14.50
CA SER A 66 -15.70 -17.71 -15.41
C SER A 66 -17.16 -17.37 -15.11
N TYR A 67 -17.47 -16.76 -13.96
CA TYR A 67 -18.85 -16.64 -13.48
C TYR A 67 -19.09 -15.24 -12.92
N ASN A 68 -20.00 -14.49 -13.52
CA ASN A 68 -20.32 -13.12 -13.11
C ASN A 68 -21.31 -13.03 -11.93
N ASP A 69 -21.88 -14.17 -11.53
CA ASP A 69 -22.75 -14.35 -10.39
C ASP A 69 -22.00 -14.91 -9.17
N ARG A 70 -20.65 -14.87 -9.20
CA ARG A 70 -19.80 -15.34 -8.11
C ARG A 70 -18.66 -14.37 -7.85
N ALA A 71 -18.37 -14.14 -6.58
CA ALA A 71 -17.20 -13.43 -6.13
C ALA A 71 -16.24 -14.37 -5.41
N ILE A 72 -14.95 -14.13 -5.56
CA ILE A 72 -13.89 -14.77 -4.79
C ILE A 72 -13.49 -13.80 -3.69
N ILE A 73 -13.47 -14.31 -2.46
CA ILE A 73 -13.08 -13.57 -1.25
C ILE A 73 -11.81 -14.19 -0.71
N ARG A 74 -10.81 -13.34 -0.46
CA ARG A 74 -9.55 -13.73 0.21
C ARG A 74 -9.37 -12.90 1.45
N ARG A 75 -9.01 -13.56 2.55
CA ARG A 75 -8.73 -12.91 3.83
C ARG A 75 -7.28 -13.15 4.21
N GLY A 76 -6.66 -12.13 4.78
CA GLY A 76 -5.27 -12.24 5.19
C GLY A 76 -4.84 -11.07 6.04
N VAL A 77 -3.55 -11.04 6.33
CA VAL A 77 -2.91 -9.98 7.08
C VAL A 77 -1.62 -9.60 6.38
N LEU A 78 -1.46 -8.31 6.08
CA LEU A 78 -0.16 -7.77 5.72
C LEU A 78 0.65 -7.50 6.99
N TYR A 79 1.84 -8.04 7.05
CA TYR A 79 2.82 -7.80 8.10
C TYR A 79 3.84 -6.80 7.57
N ILE A 80 3.79 -5.58 8.10
CA ILE A 80 4.74 -4.53 7.77
C ILE A 80 5.70 -4.41 8.94
N GLN A 81 6.97 -4.76 8.73
CA GLN A 81 8.00 -4.55 9.73
C GLN A 81 8.22 -3.06 9.96
N LYS A 82 8.56 -2.71 11.20
CA LYS A 82 8.85 -1.33 11.58
C LYS A 82 9.84 -0.68 10.60
N PRO A 83 9.64 0.57 10.19
CA PRO A 83 10.52 1.21 9.25
C PRO A 83 11.95 1.35 9.80
N SER A 84 12.96 0.90 9.03
CA SER A 84 14.37 1.09 9.39
C SER A 84 14.86 2.42 8.82
N ILE A 85 14.98 3.43 9.69
CA ILE A 85 15.36 4.80 9.32
C ILE A 85 16.89 4.93 9.12
N LEU A 86 17.69 4.02 9.69
CA LEU A 86 19.16 4.04 9.70
C LEU A 86 19.78 3.02 8.74
N LEU A 87 19.37 3.00 7.46
CA LEU A 87 20.02 2.13 6.46
C LEU A 87 20.93 2.92 5.51
N PRO A 88 22.05 2.33 5.04
CA PRO A 88 22.92 2.94 4.02
C PRO A 88 22.12 3.30 2.77
N GLY A 89 22.53 4.35 2.04
CA GLY A 89 21.78 4.97 0.94
C GLY A 89 21.42 4.11 -0.28
N HIS A 90 21.78 2.82 -0.27
CA HIS A 90 21.38 1.81 -1.25
C HIS A 90 19.98 1.22 -0.98
N TYR A 91 19.49 1.28 0.26
CA TYR A 91 18.13 0.85 0.61
C TYR A 91 17.18 2.03 0.46
N ARG A 92 16.38 2.02 -0.60
CA ARG A 92 15.40 3.08 -0.90
C ARG A 92 14.03 2.44 -1.07
N GLY A 93 13.14 2.58 -0.09
CA GLY A 93 11.75 2.13 -0.17
C GLY A 93 11.45 0.75 0.41
N PRO A 94 10.16 0.38 0.49
CA PRO A 94 9.69 -0.88 1.02
C PRO A 94 10.10 -2.07 0.15
N GLU A 95 10.31 -3.22 0.80
CA GLU A 95 10.60 -4.50 0.16
C GLU A 95 9.44 -5.46 0.39
N PHE A 96 8.87 -5.98 -0.70
CA PHE A 96 7.77 -6.95 -0.67
C PHE A 96 8.35 -8.36 -0.82
N LYS A 97 8.04 -9.24 0.13
CA LYS A 97 8.60 -10.59 0.21
C LYS A 97 7.53 -11.66 0.08
N GLU A 98 7.27 -12.43 1.14
CA GLU A 98 6.34 -13.56 1.12
C GLU A 98 4.92 -13.11 0.71
N GLY A 99 4.26 -13.86 -0.18
CA GLY A 99 2.91 -13.57 -0.67
C GLY A 99 2.80 -12.39 -1.65
N PHE A 100 3.92 -12.02 -2.28
CA PHE A 100 4.02 -11.03 -3.37
C PHE A 100 4.78 -11.58 -4.59
N GLU A 101 4.24 -12.63 -5.21
CA GLU A 101 4.91 -13.36 -6.29
C GLU A 101 5.18 -12.50 -7.53
N HIS A 102 4.29 -11.55 -7.85
CA HIS A 102 4.46 -10.65 -8.99
C HIS A 102 5.44 -9.50 -8.70
N PHE A 103 5.93 -9.32 -7.48
CA PHE A 103 6.86 -8.24 -7.15
C PHE A 103 8.20 -8.35 -7.91
N ASN A 104 8.72 -9.57 -8.05
CA ASN A 104 9.95 -9.80 -8.81
C ASN A 104 9.76 -9.59 -10.32
N ALA A 105 8.51 -9.59 -10.79
CA ALA A 105 8.14 -9.32 -12.18
C ALA A 105 7.70 -7.86 -12.39
N LEU A 106 7.95 -6.96 -11.42
CA LEU A 106 7.60 -5.55 -11.58
C LEU A 106 8.31 -4.92 -12.78
N PRO A 107 7.59 -4.07 -13.54
CA PRO A 107 8.22 -3.21 -14.53
C PRO A 107 9.32 -2.39 -13.87
N LYS A 108 10.46 -2.24 -14.55
CA LYS A 108 11.61 -1.47 -14.03
C LYS A 108 11.23 -0.06 -13.59
N ASP A 109 10.35 0.59 -14.35
CA ASP A 109 9.85 1.92 -14.05
C ASP A 109 9.03 1.95 -12.76
N ALA A 110 8.14 0.96 -12.56
CA ALA A 110 7.34 0.86 -11.33
C ALA A 110 8.24 0.63 -10.10
N ALA A 111 9.23 -0.25 -10.22
CA ALA A 111 10.22 -0.48 -9.17
C ALA A 111 11.02 0.80 -8.87
N PHE A 112 11.44 1.55 -9.91
CA PHE A 112 12.14 2.83 -9.74
C PHE A 112 11.27 3.87 -9.02
N ILE A 113 9.99 3.99 -9.41
CA ILE A 113 9.08 4.94 -8.78
C ILE A 113 8.90 4.60 -7.31
N ILE A 114 8.62 3.34 -6.96
CA ILE A 114 8.48 2.89 -5.56
C ILE A 114 9.70 3.29 -4.71
N ARG A 115 10.91 3.10 -5.26
CA ARG A 115 12.16 3.51 -4.61
C ARG A 115 12.34 5.02 -4.52
N SER A 116 11.82 5.77 -5.49
CA SER A 116 11.96 7.24 -5.56
C SER A 116 10.99 8.02 -4.68
N ILE A 117 9.91 7.40 -4.18
CA ILE A 117 8.93 8.06 -3.29
C ILE A 117 9.56 8.45 -1.94
N GLY A 118 10.75 7.91 -1.62
CA GLY A 118 11.46 8.25 -0.39
C GLY A 118 10.81 7.66 0.86
N LEU A 119 10.02 6.59 0.70
CA LEU A 119 9.50 5.84 1.84
C LEU A 119 10.66 5.16 2.57
N PRO A 120 10.60 5.10 3.92
CA PRO A 120 11.59 4.36 4.68
C PRO A 120 11.51 2.88 4.33
N TYR A 121 12.65 2.18 4.43
CA TYR A 121 12.68 0.75 4.22
C TYR A 121 11.81 0.04 5.25
N SER A 122 10.97 -0.87 4.77
CA SER A 122 10.16 -1.78 5.57
C SER A 122 9.98 -3.06 4.80
N GLU A 123 10.07 -4.20 5.48
CA GLU A 123 9.73 -5.48 4.89
C GLU A 123 8.22 -5.71 5.00
N ILE A 124 7.60 -6.09 3.90
CA ILE A 124 6.16 -6.35 3.81
C ILE A 124 5.96 -7.79 3.38
N ASN A 125 5.25 -8.54 4.22
CA ASN A 125 4.85 -9.91 3.94
C ASN A 125 3.32 -10.01 3.93
N ASN A 126 2.78 -10.82 3.04
CA ASN A 126 1.37 -11.14 2.99
C ASN A 126 1.17 -12.58 3.48
N ARG A 127 0.38 -12.75 4.53
CA ARG A 127 -0.05 -14.08 4.98
C ARG A 127 -1.57 -14.20 4.83
N GLN A 128 -1.97 -15.04 3.88
CA GLN A 128 -3.36 -15.43 3.73
C GLN A 128 -3.78 -16.26 4.95
N THR A 129 -4.91 -15.90 5.57
CA THR A 129 -5.38 -16.52 6.82
C THR A 129 -6.42 -17.61 6.59
N ALA A 130 -7.02 -17.66 5.40
CA ALA A 130 -8.03 -18.65 5.02
C ALA A 130 -7.93 -18.98 3.53
N THR A 131 -8.37 -20.19 3.16
CA THR A 131 -8.53 -20.58 1.75
C THR A 131 -9.52 -19.65 1.05
N ASP A 132 -9.38 -19.52 -0.28
CA ASP A 132 -10.30 -18.75 -1.10
C ASP A 132 -11.76 -19.16 -0.86
N GLU A 133 -12.60 -18.19 -0.48
CA GLU A 133 -14.04 -18.37 -0.30
C GLU A 133 -14.76 -17.95 -1.59
N VAL A 134 -15.70 -18.76 -2.06
CA VAL A 134 -16.57 -18.39 -3.18
C VAL A 134 -17.93 -18.01 -2.64
N GLU A 135 -18.34 -16.77 -2.90
CA GLU A 135 -19.65 -16.27 -2.51
C GLU A 135 -20.53 -16.06 -3.74
N TYR A 136 -21.78 -16.54 -3.66
CA TYR A 136 -22.77 -16.36 -4.71
C TYR A 136 -23.35 -14.95 -4.65
N GLY A 137 -23.38 -14.30 -5.80
CA GLY A 137 -23.83 -12.93 -5.98
C GLY A 137 -22.93 -12.16 -6.93
N ARG A 138 -23.48 -11.09 -7.50
CA ARG A 138 -22.68 -10.14 -8.27
C ARG A 138 -21.65 -9.48 -7.36
N LEU A 139 -20.47 -9.18 -7.91
CA LEU A 139 -19.35 -8.59 -7.19
C LEU A 139 -19.76 -7.41 -6.29
N GLN A 140 -20.54 -6.46 -6.81
CA GLN A 140 -20.95 -5.28 -6.03
C GLN A 140 -21.82 -5.65 -4.83
N THR A 141 -22.76 -6.59 -4.99
CA THR A 141 -23.62 -7.05 -3.90
C THR A 141 -22.81 -7.70 -2.78
N VAL A 142 -21.79 -8.47 -3.14
CA VAL A 142 -20.88 -9.09 -2.17
C VAL A 142 -20.02 -8.03 -1.46
N ILE A 143 -19.50 -7.04 -2.19
CA ILE A 143 -18.77 -5.91 -1.60
C ILE A 143 -19.64 -5.15 -0.60
N ASP A 144 -20.87 -4.82 -0.97
CA ASP A 144 -21.80 -4.08 -0.11
C ASP A 144 -22.11 -4.88 1.17
N LYS A 145 -22.36 -6.19 1.03
CA LYS A 145 -22.58 -7.09 2.17
C LYS A 145 -21.38 -7.13 3.10
N LEU A 146 -20.16 -7.29 2.57
CA LEU A 146 -18.93 -7.33 3.35
C LEU A 146 -18.67 -5.99 4.06
N ASN A 147 -18.82 -4.86 3.36
CA ASN A 147 -18.61 -3.54 3.95
C ASN A 147 -19.63 -3.23 5.05
N ASN A 148 -20.89 -3.62 4.85
CA ASN A 148 -21.93 -3.51 5.87
C ASN A 148 -21.61 -4.38 7.09
N GLY A 149 -21.14 -5.61 6.88
CA GLY A 149 -20.70 -6.49 7.98
C GLY A 149 -19.56 -5.87 8.81
N LEU A 150 -18.50 -5.37 8.15
CA LEU A 150 -17.40 -4.67 8.83
C LEU A 150 -17.90 -3.43 9.62
N THR A 151 -18.92 -2.75 9.12
CA THR A 151 -19.51 -1.59 9.79
C THR A 151 -20.35 -1.99 10.99
N GLN A 152 -21.16 -3.06 10.88
CA GLN A 152 -21.98 -3.58 11.98
C GLN A 152 -21.16 -4.12 13.15
N HIS A 153 -19.95 -4.60 12.87
CA HIS A 153 -19.01 -5.08 13.90
C HIS A 153 -18.06 -4.00 14.41
N ASP A 154 -18.24 -2.73 14.03
CA ASP A 154 -17.34 -1.61 14.35
C ASP A 154 -15.86 -1.90 14.00
N ASP A 155 -15.61 -2.74 12.99
CA ASP A 155 -14.28 -3.13 12.57
C ASP A 155 -13.67 -2.03 11.69
N THR A 156 -12.96 -1.09 12.31
CA THR A 156 -12.24 -0.02 11.61
C THR A 156 -10.83 -0.41 11.14
N ASP A 157 -10.41 -1.62 11.49
CA ASP A 157 -9.01 -2.07 11.42
C ASP A 157 -8.82 -3.15 10.35
N THR A 158 -9.84 -3.40 9.52
CA THR A 158 -9.79 -4.28 8.35
C THR A 158 -10.00 -3.49 7.06
N GLY A 159 -9.03 -3.60 6.14
CA GLY A 159 -9.15 -3.06 4.79
C GLY A 159 -10.09 -3.88 3.91
N LEU A 160 -10.86 -3.21 3.03
CA LEU A 160 -11.65 -3.88 1.99
C LEU A 160 -11.14 -3.44 0.62
N ILE A 161 -10.57 -4.37 -0.13
CA ILE A 161 -9.94 -4.12 -1.42
C ILE A 161 -10.65 -4.93 -2.50
N LYS A 162 -10.96 -4.29 -3.62
CA LYS A 162 -11.43 -4.92 -4.84
C LYS A 162 -10.29 -4.99 -5.85
N GLY A 163 -10.20 -6.07 -6.62
CA GLY A 163 -9.19 -6.19 -7.67
C GLY A 163 -9.41 -7.32 -8.64
N ALA A 164 -8.38 -7.64 -9.42
CA ALA A 164 -8.38 -8.77 -10.34
C ALA A 164 -8.02 -10.06 -9.62
N VAL A 165 -8.70 -11.17 -9.96
CA VAL A 165 -8.54 -12.50 -9.30
C VAL A 165 -7.09 -13.01 -9.28
N HIS A 166 -6.29 -12.72 -10.31
CA HIS A 166 -4.89 -13.13 -10.39
C HIS A 166 -3.91 -12.01 -9.99
N GLY A 167 -4.41 -10.85 -9.56
CA GLY A 167 -3.61 -9.66 -9.23
C GLY A 167 -3.68 -9.25 -7.76
N THR A 168 -4.02 -10.18 -6.85
CA THR A 168 -4.24 -9.86 -5.43
C THR A 168 -3.03 -9.21 -4.78
N ASP A 169 -1.84 -9.75 -4.98
CA ASP A 169 -0.60 -9.19 -4.44
C ASP A 169 -0.29 -7.79 -4.98
N ILE A 170 -0.54 -7.52 -6.26
CA ILE A 170 -0.43 -6.17 -6.84
C ILE A 170 -1.45 -5.22 -6.22
N SER A 171 -2.69 -5.68 -5.99
CA SER A 171 -3.70 -4.91 -5.29
C SER A 171 -3.30 -4.59 -3.85
N LEU A 172 -2.77 -5.58 -3.13
CA LEU A 172 -2.29 -5.42 -1.76
C LEU A 172 -1.07 -4.50 -1.68
N MET A 173 -0.18 -4.54 -2.68
CA MET A 173 0.94 -3.61 -2.81
C MET A 173 0.46 -2.18 -3.04
N ARG A 174 -0.48 -1.95 -3.96
CA ARG A 174 -1.07 -0.62 -4.18
C ARG A 174 -1.72 -0.10 -2.90
N TYR A 175 -2.44 -0.96 -2.20
CA TYR A 175 -3.08 -0.64 -0.94
C TYR A 175 -2.07 -0.24 0.14
N SER A 176 -1.04 -1.05 0.39
CA SER A 176 -0.04 -0.78 1.43
C SER A 176 0.78 0.48 1.12
N LEU A 177 1.21 0.67 -0.13
CA LEU A 177 1.90 1.89 -0.56
C LEU A 177 1.02 3.14 -0.37
N GLY A 178 -0.27 3.03 -0.69
CA GLY A 178 -1.24 4.10 -0.47
C GLY A 178 -1.33 4.50 1.01
N LEU A 179 -1.39 3.52 1.91
CA LEU A 179 -1.39 3.76 3.35
C LEU A 179 -0.07 4.38 3.83
N MET A 180 1.08 3.85 3.41
CA MET A 180 2.41 4.39 3.76
C MET A 180 2.55 5.86 3.36
N VAL A 181 2.14 6.20 2.15
CA VAL A 181 2.16 7.57 1.64
C VAL A 181 1.22 8.47 2.44
N LYS A 182 0.05 7.99 2.85
CA LYS A 182 -0.92 8.74 3.68
C LYS A 182 -0.40 8.98 5.09
N SER A 183 0.25 7.99 5.68
CA SER A 183 0.73 8.05 7.06
C SER A 183 2.06 8.79 7.21
N ALA A 184 2.87 8.91 6.15
CA ALA A 184 4.20 9.50 6.21
C ALA A 184 4.28 10.88 6.92
N PRO A 185 3.41 11.88 6.67
CA PRO A 185 3.52 13.19 7.32
C PRO A 185 3.33 13.13 8.85
N GLU A 186 2.31 12.39 9.32
CA GLU A 186 2.06 12.26 10.76
C GLU A 186 3.11 11.37 11.42
N ASN A 187 3.60 10.35 10.72
CA ASN A 187 4.66 9.47 11.21
C ASN A 187 5.97 10.22 11.45
N ILE A 188 6.35 11.09 10.52
CA ILE A 188 7.53 11.95 10.68
C ILE A 188 7.35 12.87 11.87
N LYS A 189 6.16 13.44 12.06
CA LYS A 189 5.87 14.27 13.23
C LYS A 189 6.04 13.51 14.55
N GLN A 190 5.42 12.34 14.66
CA GLN A 190 5.56 11.45 15.81
C GLN A 190 7.02 11.03 16.05
N PHE A 191 7.79 10.82 14.98
CA PHE A 191 9.21 10.52 15.06
C PHE A 191 10.01 11.62 15.76
N PHE A 192 9.85 12.86 15.30
CA PHE A 192 10.54 14.01 15.88
C PHE A 192 10.13 14.27 17.32
N GLU A 193 8.84 14.17 17.63
CA GLU A 193 8.34 14.30 19.00
C GLU A 193 9.00 13.27 19.94
N HIS A 194 9.13 12.02 19.49
CA HIS A 194 9.78 10.96 20.26
C HIS A 194 11.28 11.20 20.46
N MET A 195 12.00 11.58 19.39
CA MET A 195 13.45 11.86 19.46
C MET A 195 13.77 13.01 20.42
N ARG A 196 12.94 14.06 20.43
CA ARG A 196 13.11 15.21 21.33
C ARG A 196 12.84 14.85 22.79
N ARG A 197 11.82 14.02 23.05
CA ARG A 197 11.56 13.48 24.40
C ARG A 197 12.75 12.66 24.93
N GLN A 198 13.44 11.90 24.08
CA GLN A 198 14.65 11.17 24.49
C GLN A 198 15.86 12.07 24.79
N ARG A 199 15.84 13.33 24.32
CA ARG A 199 16.93 14.32 24.50
C ARG A 199 16.62 15.37 25.57
N ASP A 200 15.52 15.22 26.31
CA ASP A 200 15.00 16.21 27.28
C ASP A 200 14.83 17.63 26.70
N GLU A 201 14.55 17.75 25.39
CA GLU A 201 14.28 19.05 24.75
C GLU A 201 12.78 19.41 24.88
N PRO A 202 12.42 20.55 25.50
CA PRO A 202 11.02 20.92 25.70
C PRO A 202 10.32 21.28 24.39
N ILE A 203 9.13 20.74 24.17
CA ILE A 203 8.28 21.05 23.00
C ILE A 203 7.68 22.45 23.20
N ARG A 204 8.08 23.42 22.39
CA ARG A 204 7.43 24.74 22.37
C ARG A 204 6.05 24.63 21.72
N PRO A 205 4.96 25.14 22.33
CA PRO A 205 3.58 24.98 21.82
C PRO A 205 3.33 25.53 20.41
N ASP A 206 4.18 26.44 19.95
CA ASP A 206 4.10 27.18 18.69
C ASP A 206 5.01 26.63 17.58
N GLU A 207 5.90 25.68 17.91
CA GLU A 207 6.88 25.15 16.98
C GLU A 207 6.26 24.07 16.08
N LYS A 208 6.34 24.27 14.77
CA LYS A 208 5.85 23.32 13.75
C LYS A 208 7.03 22.73 13.00
N ILE A 209 7.03 21.41 12.82
CA ILE A 209 7.97 20.73 11.92
C ILE A 209 7.74 21.28 10.52
N THR A 210 8.78 21.88 9.94
CA THR A 210 8.69 22.53 8.64
C THR A 210 8.96 21.53 7.53
N ASN A 211 8.50 21.84 6.32
CA ASN A 211 8.84 21.05 5.13
C ASN A 211 10.36 21.05 4.86
N GLU A 212 11.11 22.02 5.37
CA GLU A 212 12.57 22.06 5.26
C GLU A 212 13.24 21.03 6.16
N ASP A 213 12.73 20.83 7.38
CA ASP A 213 13.23 19.81 8.32
C ASP A 213 13.06 18.40 7.74
N ILE A 214 11.92 18.16 7.08
CA ILE A 214 11.64 16.92 6.37
C ILE A 214 12.62 16.74 5.20
N LYS A 215 12.81 17.79 4.38
CA LYS A 215 13.73 17.73 3.23
C LYS A 215 15.18 17.46 3.63
N ARG A 216 15.65 17.95 4.78
CA ARG A 216 17.02 17.70 5.27
C ARG A 216 17.30 16.24 5.62
N LEU A 217 16.28 15.45 5.96
CA LEU A 217 16.45 14.04 6.31
C LEU A 217 16.43 13.10 5.10
N PHE A 218 15.68 13.45 4.06
CA PHE A 218 15.45 12.61 2.88
C PHE A 218 16.16 13.13 1.62
N GLY A 219 16.93 14.22 1.73
CA GLY A 219 17.67 14.88 0.65
C GLY A 219 19.11 14.41 0.54
#